data_AF-A0AAV7HH71-F1
#
_entry.id   AF-A0AAV7HH71-F1
#
_cell.length_a   1.000
_cell.length_b   1.000
_cell.length_c   1.000
_cell.angle_alpha   90.00
_cell.angle_beta   90.00
_cell.angle_gamma   90.00
#
_symmetry.space_group_name_H-M   'P 1'
#
loop_
_entity.id
_entity.type
_entity.pdbx_description
1 polymer ?
#
loop_
_entity_poly.entity_id
_entity_poly.type
_entity_poly.pdbx_seq_one_letter_code
_entity_poly.pdbx_strand_id
1 'polypeptide(L)'
;MAAALLAAGAFAGAVTDPTPQDPLGKTAGAIAAGSGHNGLAGYLSEAYLTDYLSSIKGLTVVEDEKIVESISERSASVKVGETEDALSLRDSLAAVRNAAQAAARIQAAFRAHSFKKRQEKEAMNRNEYGMTSEEIHCLTSSTKIQKTLNSYPDQKLDKAALSIQKKYRGWKGRKDFLTFRQRVVKIQAHVRGHQARMKYKEFLSAVSVLEKLILRWRRRGVGLRGFLRKSDLADEGEEEDIIKVFRKQKVDAALEQAFSRVLSMVESPRSRQQYRRMLEWYCQVKAEEQSVEEAIPRLRDYFELVEDDEFLQWLEQDQF
;
A
#
# COMPACT_ATOMS: atom_id res chain seq x y z
N MET A 1 28.17 -5.34 -35.98
CA MET A 1 28.41 -4.78 -34.62
C MET A 1 27.37 -5.25 -33.60
N ALA A 2 26.11 -4.76 -33.59
CA ALA A 2 25.12 -5.15 -32.56
C ALA A 2 24.95 -6.66 -32.35
N ALA A 3 24.87 -7.45 -33.42
CA ALA A 3 24.79 -8.91 -33.34
C ALA A 3 26.03 -9.57 -32.70
N ALA A 4 27.23 -9.07 -32.99
CA ALA A 4 28.48 -9.58 -32.39
C ALA A 4 28.61 -9.22 -30.90
N LEU A 5 28.11 -8.05 -30.48
CA LEU A 5 28.07 -7.69 -29.06
C LEU A 5 27.13 -8.62 -28.27
N LEU A 6 26.02 -9.07 -28.87
CA LEU A 6 25.12 -10.05 -28.25
C LEU A 6 25.64 -11.49 -28.33
N ALA A 7 26.53 -11.80 -29.27
CA ALA A 7 27.20 -13.10 -29.36
C ALA A 7 28.20 -13.22 -28.19
N ALA A 8 29.08 -12.22 -28.05
CA ALA A 8 29.97 -11.96 -26.92
C ALA A 8 29.27 -11.58 -25.58
N GLY A 9 27.99 -11.93 -25.40
CA GLY A 9 27.31 -11.92 -24.11
C GLY A 9 26.84 -10.57 -23.54
N ALA A 10 26.80 -9.49 -24.32
CA ALA A 10 26.26 -8.21 -23.84
C ALA A 10 24.75 -8.29 -23.55
N PHE A 11 24.32 -7.82 -22.37
CA PHE A 11 22.91 -7.90 -21.96
C PHE A 11 22.00 -7.00 -22.80
N ALA A 12 21.07 -7.61 -23.56
CA ALA A 12 20.16 -6.89 -24.46
C ALA A 12 19.21 -5.92 -23.74
N GLY A 13 18.98 -6.12 -22.44
CA GLY A 13 18.16 -5.25 -21.59
C GLY A 13 18.87 -4.01 -21.03
N ALA A 14 20.13 -3.75 -21.40
CA ALA A 14 20.84 -2.56 -20.96
C ALA A 14 20.08 -1.28 -21.33
N VAL A 15 20.06 -0.32 -20.40
CA VAL A 15 19.32 0.94 -20.48
C VAL A 15 20.31 2.10 -20.41
N THR A 16 20.13 3.14 -21.22
CA THR A 16 20.90 4.38 -21.13
C THR A 16 20.65 5.09 -19.79
N ASP A 17 21.56 5.99 -19.40
CA ASP A 17 21.36 6.86 -18.25
C ASP A 17 20.03 7.63 -18.31
N PRO A 18 19.37 7.87 -17.16
CA PRO A 18 18.11 8.59 -17.12
C PRO A 18 18.33 10.09 -17.39
N THR A 19 17.58 10.63 -18.34
CA THR A 19 17.63 12.05 -18.71
C THR A 19 16.32 12.76 -18.29
N PRO A 20 16.24 14.10 -18.30
CA PRO A 20 14.98 14.80 -18.08
C PRO A 20 13.89 14.49 -19.12
N GLN A 21 14.29 13.98 -20.29
CA GLN A 21 13.39 13.57 -21.38
C GLN A 21 12.98 12.09 -21.23
N ASP A 22 13.89 11.24 -20.73
CA ASP A 22 13.68 9.83 -20.44
C ASP A 22 14.07 9.53 -18.98
N PRO A 23 13.23 9.83 -17.98
CA PRO A 23 13.55 9.66 -16.56
C PRO A 23 13.68 8.18 -16.11
N LEU A 24 13.53 7.26 -17.06
CA LEU A 24 13.69 5.82 -16.91
C LEU A 24 14.85 5.27 -17.77
N GLY A 25 15.48 6.10 -18.60
CA GLY A 25 16.40 5.68 -19.68
C GLY A 25 15.69 4.98 -20.84
N LYS A 26 16.45 4.64 -21.89
CA LYS A 26 15.97 3.88 -23.07
C LYS A 26 16.77 2.60 -23.27
N THR A 27 16.10 1.49 -23.59
CA THR A 27 16.77 0.25 -24.01
C THR A 27 17.28 0.35 -25.45
N ALA A 28 18.27 -0.48 -25.82
CA ALA A 28 18.78 -0.55 -27.19
C ALA A 28 17.66 -0.78 -28.23
N GLY A 29 16.68 -1.65 -27.92
CA GLY A 29 15.50 -1.87 -28.76
C GLY A 29 14.59 -0.65 -28.91
N ALA A 30 14.46 0.18 -27.87
CA ALA A 30 13.70 1.44 -27.95
C ALA A 30 14.41 2.48 -28.84
N ILE A 31 15.74 2.54 -28.79
CA ILE A 31 16.55 3.43 -29.65
C ILE A 31 16.48 2.99 -31.11
N ALA A 32 16.59 1.68 -31.38
CA ALA A 32 16.42 1.13 -32.73
C ALA A 32 15.03 1.41 -33.32
N ALA A 33 13.95 1.32 -32.50
CA ALA A 33 12.60 1.68 -32.93
C ALA A 33 12.46 3.18 -33.23
N GLY A 34 13.00 4.04 -32.36
CA GLY A 34 13.06 5.50 -32.60
C GLY A 34 13.87 5.89 -33.84
N SER A 35 14.76 5.01 -34.31
CA SER A 35 15.55 5.16 -35.54
C SER A 35 14.86 4.58 -36.79
N GLY A 36 13.64 4.02 -36.66
CA GLY A 36 12.92 3.36 -37.75
C GLY A 36 13.43 1.96 -38.14
N HIS A 37 14.33 1.37 -37.34
CA HIS A 37 14.87 0.02 -37.57
C HIS A 37 14.04 -1.04 -36.82
N ASN A 38 12.76 -1.15 -37.15
CA ASN A 38 11.78 -1.96 -36.41
C ASN A 38 12.15 -3.46 -36.36
N GLY A 39 12.83 -4.02 -37.37
CA GLY A 39 13.32 -5.40 -37.33
C GLY A 39 14.47 -5.61 -36.34
N LEU A 40 15.38 -4.63 -36.25
CA LEU A 40 16.44 -4.63 -35.25
C LEU A 40 15.86 -4.41 -33.84
N ALA A 41 14.88 -3.51 -33.71
CA ALA A 41 14.18 -3.26 -32.46
C ALA A 41 13.43 -4.49 -31.94
N GLY A 42 12.79 -5.26 -32.83
CA GLY A 42 12.15 -6.53 -32.50
C GLY A 42 13.15 -7.57 -32.03
N TYR A 43 14.28 -7.76 -32.74
CA TYR A 43 15.35 -8.67 -32.29
C TYR A 43 15.84 -8.33 -30.88
N LEU A 44 16.24 -7.07 -30.66
CA LEU A 44 16.75 -6.60 -29.37
C LEU A 44 15.72 -6.74 -28.25
N SER A 45 14.42 -6.69 -28.57
CA SER A 45 13.33 -6.87 -27.61
C SER A 45 13.00 -8.33 -27.32
N GLU A 46 13.17 -9.26 -28.27
CA GLU A 46 13.10 -10.71 -27.99
C GLU A 46 14.29 -11.14 -27.12
N ALA A 47 15.52 -10.77 -27.52
CA ALA A 47 16.74 -11.09 -26.78
C ALA A 47 16.66 -10.61 -25.32
N TYR A 48 16.23 -9.37 -25.09
CA TYR A 48 15.97 -8.85 -23.74
C TYR A 48 15.00 -9.73 -22.94
N LEU A 49 13.88 -10.14 -23.54
CA LEU A 49 12.88 -10.96 -22.85
C LEU A 49 13.39 -12.39 -22.58
N THR A 50 14.25 -12.96 -23.43
CA THR A 50 14.88 -14.27 -23.18
C THR A 50 15.99 -14.20 -22.13
N ASP A 51 16.82 -13.16 -22.14
CA ASP A 51 17.91 -12.96 -21.16
C ASP A 51 17.36 -12.64 -19.78
N TYR A 52 16.29 -11.83 -19.71
CA TYR A 52 15.62 -11.51 -18.45
C TYR A 52 14.88 -12.72 -17.89
N LEU A 53 14.33 -13.59 -18.75
CA LEU A 53 13.76 -14.88 -18.33
C LEU A 53 14.84 -15.83 -17.77
N SER A 54 15.99 -15.98 -18.43
CA SER A 54 17.05 -16.87 -17.95
C SER A 54 17.65 -16.37 -16.62
N SER A 55 17.86 -15.06 -16.48
CA SER A 55 18.25 -14.41 -15.23
C SER A 55 17.26 -14.69 -14.09
N ILE A 56 15.94 -14.56 -14.33
CA ILE A 56 14.90 -14.84 -13.32
C ILE A 56 14.81 -16.32 -12.98
N LYS A 57 15.03 -17.24 -13.93
CA LYS A 57 15.01 -18.69 -13.68
C LYS A 57 16.05 -19.11 -12.64
N GLY A 58 17.24 -18.50 -12.63
CA GLY A 58 18.25 -18.71 -11.59
C GLY A 58 17.79 -18.34 -10.17
N LEU A 59 16.65 -17.66 -10.04
CA LEU A 59 16.05 -17.24 -8.77
C LEU A 59 14.79 -18.04 -8.38
N THR A 60 14.29 -18.94 -9.25
CA THR A 60 13.02 -19.65 -9.05
C THR A 60 13.10 -21.13 -9.42
N VAL A 61 12.97 -22.00 -8.41
CA VAL A 61 12.88 -23.46 -8.57
C VAL A 61 11.51 -23.84 -9.13
N VAL A 62 11.33 -23.61 -10.44
CA VAL A 62 10.20 -24.11 -11.24
C VAL A 62 10.78 -24.80 -12.47
N GLU A 63 11.34 -25.98 -12.22
CA GLU A 63 11.45 -27.02 -13.23
C GLU A 63 10.02 -27.47 -13.54
N ASP A 64 9.46 -27.04 -14.68
CA ASP A 64 8.98 -28.03 -15.65
C ASP A 64 8.69 -27.46 -17.05
N GLU A 65 8.65 -28.42 -17.98
CA GLU A 65 8.16 -28.37 -19.37
C GLU A 65 8.55 -27.23 -20.32
N LYS A 66 9.16 -27.67 -21.43
CA LYS A 66 9.38 -26.99 -22.71
C LYS A 66 10.08 -25.62 -22.64
N ILE A 67 11.39 -25.71 -22.85
CA ILE A 67 12.32 -24.62 -23.19
C ILE A 67 11.68 -23.72 -24.26
N VAL A 68 11.86 -22.39 -24.11
CA VAL A 68 11.56 -21.42 -25.17
C VAL A 68 12.59 -21.68 -26.28
N GLU A 69 12.14 -22.10 -27.48
CA GLU A 69 13.03 -22.46 -28.61
C GLU A 69 14.20 -21.49 -28.69
N SER A 70 15.43 -21.97 -28.42
CA SER A 70 16.58 -21.07 -28.44
C SER A 70 16.77 -20.54 -29.86
N ILE A 71 17.33 -19.33 -29.97
CA ILE A 71 17.55 -18.67 -31.26
C ILE A 71 18.38 -19.59 -32.21
N SER A 72 19.25 -20.42 -31.65
CA SER A 72 20.08 -21.41 -32.36
C SER A 72 19.30 -22.63 -32.88
N GLU A 73 18.22 -23.06 -32.21
CA GLU A 73 17.41 -24.21 -32.63
C GLU A 73 16.60 -23.92 -33.90
N ARG A 74 16.21 -22.66 -34.12
CA ARG A 74 15.33 -22.28 -35.24
C ARG A 74 15.99 -22.41 -36.60
N SER A 75 17.25 -21.98 -36.72
CA SER A 75 18.01 -22.02 -37.97
C SER A 75 18.18 -23.42 -38.57
N ALA A 76 18.09 -24.47 -37.76
CA ALA A 76 18.25 -25.86 -38.20
C ALA A 76 17.06 -26.42 -39.02
N SER A 77 15.94 -25.70 -39.10
CA SER A 77 14.66 -26.22 -39.63
C SER A 77 14.24 -25.60 -40.98
N VAL A 78 15.20 -25.40 -41.88
CA VAL A 78 14.96 -24.93 -43.26
C VAL A 78 14.37 -26.08 -44.10
N LYS A 79 13.23 -25.83 -44.77
CA LYS A 79 12.71 -26.72 -45.81
C LYS A 79 13.20 -26.23 -47.17
N VAL A 80 13.74 -27.15 -47.97
CA VAL A 80 14.21 -26.86 -49.33
C VAL A 80 13.01 -26.49 -50.21
N GLY A 81 12.97 -25.24 -50.70
CA GLY A 81 11.97 -24.74 -51.66
C GLY A 81 11.04 -23.62 -51.18
N GLU A 82 11.14 -23.16 -49.93
CA GLU A 82 10.35 -22.01 -49.43
C GLU A 82 10.96 -20.65 -49.90
N THR A 83 10.12 -19.63 -50.12
CA THR A 83 10.57 -18.28 -50.55
C THR A 83 11.04 -17.42 -49.37
N GLU A 84 11.95 -16.46 -49.59
CA GLU A 84 12.48 -15.58 -48.52
C GLU A 84 11.39 -14.87 -47.70
N ASP A 85 10.33 -14.39 -48.34
CA ASP A 85 9.22 -13.72 -47.64
C ASP A 85 8.39 -14.66 -46.78
N ALA A 86 8.23 -15.94 -47.20
CA ALA A 86 7.57 -16.96 -46.39
C ALA A 86 8.44 -17.36 -45.18
N LEU A 87 9.74 -17.53 -45.41
CA LEU A 87 10.73 -17.84 -44.37
C LEU A 87 10.83 -16.70 -43.33
N SER A 88 10.97 -15.45 -43.76
CA SER A 88 11.04 -14.29 -42.84
C SER A 88 9.74 -14.05 -42.06
N LEU A 89 8.57 -14.37 -42.65
CA LEU A 89 7.30 -14.42 -41.92
C LEU A 89 7.28 -15.54 -40.87
N ARG A 90 7.82 -16.72 -41.20
CA ARG A 90 7.94 -17.85 -40.26
C ARG A 90 8.77 -17.49 -39.04
N ASP A 91 9.96 -16.91 -39.26
CA ASP A 91 10.91 -16.55 -38.21
C ASP A 91 10.35 -15.44 -37.30
N SER A 92 9.70 -14.44 -37.88
CA SER A 92 9.12 -13.31 -37.13
C SER A 92 7.83 -13.68 -36.38
N LEU A 93 7.03 -14.62 -36.88
CA LEU A 93 5.93 -15.22 -36.10
C LEU A 93 6.44 -16.13 -34.99
N ALA A 94 7.62 -16.74 -35.14
CA ALA A 94 8.24 -17.53 -34.08
C ALA A 94 8.82 -16.62 -32.98
N ALA A 95 9.44 -15.50 -33.35
CA ALA A 95 9.88 -14.43 -32.46
C ALA A 95 8.78 -13.96 -31.50
N VAL A 96 7.58 -13.66 -32.04
CA VAL A 96 6.42 -13.27 -31.23
C VAL A 96 5.99 -14.36 -30.25
N ARG A 97 6.04 -15.66 -30.64
CA ARG A 97 5.71 -16.77 -29.73
C ARG A 97 6.70 -16.86 -28.57
N ASN A 98 8.00 -16.71 -28.83
CA ASN A 98 9.03 -16.65 -27.79
C ASN A 98 8.84 -15.47 -26.86
N ALA A 99 8.72 -14.26 -27.40
CA ALA A 99 8.52 -13.04 -26.63
C ALA A 99 7.26 -13.11 -25.75
N ALA A 100 6.16 -13.67 -26.28
CA ALA A 100 4.93 -13.89 -25.52
C ALA A 100 5.11 -14.89 -24.36
N GLN A 101 5.73 -16.05 -24.63
CA GLN A 101 6.01 -17.06 -23.59
C GLN A 101 6.98 -16.54 -22.52
N ALA A 102 8.00 -15.79 -22.92
CA ALA A 102 8.95 -15.18 -22.00
C ALA A 102 8.29 -14.12 -21.13
N ALA A 103 7.58 -13.16 -21.73
CA ALA A 103 6.85 -12.12 -20.98
C ALA A 103 5.81 -12.72 -20.01
N ALA A 104 5.07 -13.76 -20.44
CA ALA A 104 4.12 -14.46 -19.57
C ALA A 104 4.81 -15.15 -18.37
N ARG A 105 5.93 -15.85 -18.61
CA ARG A 105 6.72 -16.51 -17.55
C ARG A 105 7.36 -15.50 -16.59
N ILE A 106 7.89 -14.37 -17.11
CA ILE A 106 8.40 -13.24 -16.32
C ILE A 106 7.29 -12.67 -15.42
N GLN A 107 6.12 -12.33 -15.98
CA GLN A 107 4.98 -11.82 -15.21
C GLN A 107 4.49 -12.83 -14.16
N ALA A 108 4.48 -14.13 -14.48
CA ALA A 108 4.12 -15.18 -13.52
C ALA A 108 5.10 -15.23 -12.33
N ALA A 109 6.41 -15.16 -12.59
CA ALA A 109 7.42 -15.11 -11.55
C ALA A 109 7.29 -13.86 -10.66
N PHE A 110 7.05 -12.68 -11.24
CA PHE A 110 6.78 -11.45 -10.48
C PHE A 110 5.49 -11.51 -9.64
N ARG A 111 4.43 -12.15 -10.15
CA ARG A 111 3.19 -12.40 -9.39
C ARG A 111 3.45 -13.34 -8.21
N ALA A 112 4.15 -14.45 -8.43
CA ALA A 112 4.51 -15.41 -7.39
C ALA A 112 5.39 -14.80 -6.30
N HIS A 113 6.45 -14.06 -6.67
CA HIS A 113 7.31 -13.34 -5.73
C HIS A 113 6.54 -12.23 -4.99
N SER A 114 5.68 -11.45 -5.67
CA SER A 114 4.82 -10.46 -5.00
C SER A 114 3.81 -11.11 -4.03
N PHE A 115 3.37 -12.34 -4.29
CA PHE A 115 2.46 -13.07 -3.42
C PHE A 115 3.19 -13.62 -2.18
N LYS A 116 4.34 -14.27 -2.36
CA LYS A 116 5.20 -14.74 -1.26
C LYS A 116 5.62 -13.60 -0.35
N LYS A 117 6.10 -12.48 -0.91
CA LYS A 117 6.47 -11.28 -0.15
C LYS A 117 5.29 -10.59 0.54
N ARG A 118 4.06 -10.76 0.01
CA ARG A 118 2.83 -10.33 0.69
C ARG A 118 2.53 -11.23 1.89
N GLN A 119 2.58 -12.55 1.73
CA GLN A 119 2.41 -13.51 2.82
C GLN A 119 3.45 -13.33 3.93
N GLU A 120 4.72 -13.12 3.58
CA GLU A 120 5.81 -12.87 4.55
C GLU A 120 5.54 -11.59 5.38
N LYS A 121 5.12 -10.50 4.73
CA LYS A 121 4.69 -9.27 5.43
C LYS A 121 3.44 -9.50 6.27
N GLU A 122 2.45 -10.22 5.76
CA GLU A 122 1.20 -10.49 6.50
C GLU A 122 1.47 -11.35 7.72
N ALA A 123 2.35 -12.37 7.62
CA ALA A 123 2.83 -13.18 8.72
C ALA A 123 3.62 -12.37 9.77
N MET A 124 4.54 -11.50 9.33
CA MET A 124 5.26 -10.57 10.23
C MET A 124 4.32 -9.55 10.90
N ASN A 125 3.18 -9.24 10.27
CA ASN A 125 2.12 -8.38 10.80
C ASN A 125 1.08 -9.13 11.66
N ARG A 126 1.19 -10.45 11.86
CA ARG A 126 0.35 -11.19 12.81
C ARG A 126 0.89 -10.97 14.22
N ASN A 127 0.00 -10.68 15.17
CA ASN A 127 0.33 -10.73 16.59
C ASN A 127 0.42 -12.19 17.10
N GLU A 128 0.74 -12.36 18.39
CA GLU A 128 0.81 -13.64 19.10
C GLU A 128 -0.43 -14.53 18.92
N TYR A 129 -1.61 -13.92 18.73
CA TYR A 129 -2.90 -14.59 18.53
C TYR A 129 -3.20 -14.91 17.06
N GLY A 130 -2.23 -14.72 16.15
CA GLY A 130 -2.39 -15.01 14.73
C GLY A 130 -3.37 -14.06 14.02
N MET A 131 -3.44 -12.79 14.42
CA MET A 131 -4.32 -11.77 13.84
C MET A 131 -3.54 -10.52 13.41
N THR A 132 -3.88 -9.93 12.26
CA THR A 132 -3.31 -8.65 11.80
C THR A 132 -4.06 -7.44 12.40
N SER A 133 -3.38 -6.31 12.47
CA SER A 133 -3.99 -5.04 12.91
C SER A 133 -5.18 -4.60 12.03
N GLU A 134 -5.18 -4.97 10.74
CA GLU A 134 -6.25 -4.66 9.79
C GLU A 134 -7.51 -5.51 10.11
N GLU A 135 -7.35 -6.82 10.33
CA GLU A 135 -8.44 -7.71 10.77
C GLU A 135 -9.01 -7.27 12.13
N ILE A 136 -8.15 -6.89 13.08
CA ILE A 136 -8.56 -6.37 14.41
C ILE A 136 -9.35 -5.06 14.27
N HIS A 137 -8.93 -4.15 13.39
CA HIS A 137 -9.66 -2.90 13.14
C HIS A 137 -11.03 -3.16 12.47
N CYS A 138 -11.10 -4.10 11.52
CA CYS A 138 -12.37 -4.51 10.92
C CYS A 138 -13.33 -5.13 11.95
N LEU A 139 -12.87 -6.07 12.78
CA LEU A 139 -13.68 -6.66 13.86
C LEU A 139 -14.13 -5.61 14.89
N THR A 140 -13.24 -4.66 15.24
CA THR A 140 -13.55 -3.52 16.11
C THR A 140 -14.61 -2.60 15.48
N SER A 141 -14.56 -2.40 14.16
CA SER A 141 -15.53 -1.58 13.42
C SER A 141 -16.90 -2.26 13.32
N SER A 142 -16.94 -3.55 12.97
CA SER A 142 -18.19 -4.33 12.96
C SER A 142 -18.84 -4.42 14.35
N THR A 143 -18.05 -4.61 15.41
CA THR A 143 -18.59 -4.63 16.78
C THR A 143 -19.00 -3.25 17.30
N LYS A 144 -18.33 -2.15 16.89
CA LYS A 144 -18.82 -0.77 17.10
C LYS A 144 -20.19 -0.58 16.45
N ILE A 145 -20.38 -0.99 15.19
CA ILE A 145 -21.66 -0.89 14.46
C ILE A 145 -22.76 -1.72 15.12
N GLN A 146 -22.47 -2.96 15.51
CA GLN A 146 -23.44 -3.80 16.25
C GLN A 146 -23.83 -3.19 17.60
N LYS A 147 -22.88 -2.60 18.34
CA LYS A 147 -23.15 -1.90 19.61
C LYS A 147 -24.03 -0.66 19.40
N THR A 148 -23.79 0.16 18.37
CA THR A 148 -24.65 1.33 18.10
C THR A 148 -26.06 0.92 17.68
N LEU A 149 -26.19 -0.13 16.86
CA LEU A 149 -27.49 -0.68 16.45
C LEU A 149 -28.28 -1.23 17.65
N ASN A 150 -27.64 -2.00 18.53
CA ASN A 150 -28.28 -2.57 19.72
C ASN A 150 -28.53 -1.53 20.84
N SER A 151 -27.79 -0.42 20.86
CA SER A 151 -28.04 0.72 21.77
C SER A 151 -29.24 1.57 21.33
N TYR A 152 -29.63 1.54 20.05
CA TYR A 152 -30.75 2.33 19.53
C TYR A 152 -32.12 2.09 20.21
N PRO A 153 -32.56 0.85 20.51
CA PRO A 153 -33.76 0.63 21.32
C PRO A 153 -33.60 1.13 22.77
N ASP A 154 -32.45 0.88 23.39
CA ASP A 154 -32.16 1.25 24.79
C ASP A 154 -32.25 2.77 25.00
N GLN A 155 -31.61 3.54 24.11
CA GLN A 155 -31.70 5.00 24.09
C GLN A 155 -33.13 5.54 23.92
N LYS A 156 -34.06 4.78 23.33
CA LYS A 156 -35.48 5.19 23.25
C LYS A 156 -36.19 4.98 24.58
N LEU A 157 -35.89 3.89 25.29
CA LEU A 157 -36.41 3.62 26.63
C LEU A 157 -35.92 4.67 27.63
N ASP A 158 -34.64 5.02 27.60
CA ASP A 158 -34.06 6.11 28.42
C ASP A 158 -34.74 7.46 28.15
N LYS A 159 -34.91 7.84 26.88
CA LYS A 159 -35.57 9.11 26.50
C LYS A 159 -37.03 9.15 26.97
N ALA A 160 -37.75 8.01 26.93
CA ALA A 160 -39.08 7.89 27.49
C ALA A 160 -39.09 7.99 29.02
N ALA A 161 -38.19 7.27 29.70
CA ALA A 161 -38.05 7.30 31.16
C ALA A 161 -37.71 8.70 31.67
N LEU A 162 -36.76 9.41 31.05
CA LEU A 162 -36.41 10.79 31.37
C LEU A 162 -37.60 11.76 31.18
N SER A 163 -38.41 11.56 30.14
CA SER A 163 -39.63 12.36 29.91
C SER A 163 -40.65 12.16 31.04
N ILE A 164 -40.93 10.90 31.42
CA ILE A 164 -41.82 10.55 32.53
C ILE A 164 -41.30 11.11 33.85
N GLN A 165 -40.01 10.91 34.15
CA GLN A 165 -39.37 11.44 35.36
C GLN A 165 -39.44 12.98 35.41
N LYS A 166 -39.16 13.69 34.31
CA LYS A 166 -39.26 15.15 34.22
C LYS A 166 -40.68 15.63 34.50
N LYS A 167 -41.69 14.97 33.92
CA LYS A 167 -43.11 15.28 34.17
C LYS A 167 -43.51 15.04 35.63
N TYR A 168 -43.09 13.91 36.22
CA TYR A 168 -43.35 13.57 37.61
C TYR A 168 -42.69 14.55 38.59
N ARG A 169 -41.39 14.86 38.41
CA ARG A 169 -40.65 15.82 39.25
C ARG A 169 -41.32 17.20 39.23
N GLY A 170 -41.74 17.68 38.05
CA GLY A 170 -42.47 18.94 37.90
C GLY A 170 -43.87 18.92 38.56
N TRP A 171 -44.62 17.83 38.41
CA TRP A 171 -45.93 17.66 39.06
C TRP A 171 -45.80 17.62 40.59
N LYS A 172 -44.84 16.86 41.12
CA LYS A 172 -44.56 16.76 42.56
C LYS A 172 -44.19 18.13 43.13
N GLY A 173 -43.22 18.82 42.54
CA GLY A 173 -42.83 20.17 42.96
C GLY A 173 -44.00 21.17 42.95
N ARG A 174 -44.90 21.10 41.95
CA ARG A 174 -46.10 21.95 41.90
C ARG A 174 -47.12 21.58 42.99
N LYS A 175 -47.32 20.29 43.29
CA LYS A 175 -48.20 19.80 44.38
C LYS A 175 -47.68 20.26 45.75
N ASP A 176 -46.37 20.11 45.98
CA ASP A 176 -45.72 20.47 47.23
C ASP A 176 -45.72 22.00 47.42
N PHE A 177 -45.44 22.77 46.38
CA PHE A 177 -45.56 24.24 46.41
C PHE A 177 -47.01 24.71 46.68
N LEU A 178 -48.02 24.10 46.05
CA LEU A 178 -49.42 24.50 46.27
C LEU A 178 -49.89 24.21 47.70
N THR A 179 -49.56 23.05 48.25
CA THR A 179 -49.89 22.72 49.65
C THR A 179 -49.13 23.59 50.66
N PHE A 180 -47.86 23.91 50.40
CA PHE A 180 -47.11 24.89 51.18
C PHE A 180 -47.73 26.28 51.11
N ARG A 181 -48.06 26.78 49.91
CA ARG A 181 -48.72 28.09 49.71
C ARG A 181 -50.06 28.17 50.45
N GLN A 182 -50.88 27.11 50.43
CA GLN A 182 -52.12 27.05 51.21
C GLN A 182 -51.88 27.19 52.72
N ARG A 183 -50.85 26.51 53.27
CA ARG A 183 -50.46 26.65 54.69
C ARG A 183 -50.00 28.08 55.00
N VAL A 184 -49.14 28.65 54.17
CA VAL A 184 -48.65 30.04 54.32
C VAL A 184 -49.79 31.05 54.26
N VAL A 185 -50.74 30.92 53.32
CA VAL A 185 -51.90 31.82 53.22
C VAL A 185 -52.80 31.73 54.46
N LYS A 186 -53.04 30.53 55.00
CA LYS A 186 -53.76 30.36 56.29
C LYS A 186 -53.03 31.07 57.44
N ILE A 187 -51.71 30.86 57.58
CA ILE A 187 -50.90 31.52 58.61
C ILE A 187 -50.95 33.05 58.44
N GLN A 188 -50.78 33.57 57.22
CA GLN A 188 -50.88 35.01 56.96
C GLN A 188 -52.26 35.59 57.30
N ALA A 189 -53.36 34.86 57.04
CA ALA A 189 -54.70 35.28 57.43
C ALA A 189 -54.85 35.33 58.96
N HIS A 190 -54.40 34.30 59.67
CA HIS A 190 -54.37 34.30 61.14
C HIS A 190 -53.49 35.42 61.70
N VAL A 191 -52.32 35.71 61.12
CA VAL A 191 -51.42 36.79 61.54
C VAL A 191 -52.04 38.17 61.28
N ARG A 192 -52.60 38.43 60.08
CA ARG A 192 -53.29 39.71 59.80
C ARG A 192 -54.48 39.93 60.75
N GLY A 193 -55.28 38.89 60.99
CA GLY A 193 -56.37 38.93 61.97
C GLY A 193 -55.88 39.10 63.41
N HIS A 194 -54.73 38.51 63.77
CA HIS A 194 -54.10 38.69 65.08
C HIS A 194 -53.54 40.11 65.23
N GLN A 195 -52.92 40.68 64.20
CA GLN A 195 -52.45 42.07 64.19
C GLN A 195 -53.61 43.06 64.32
N ALA A 196 -54.75 42.83 63.64
CA ALA A 196 -55.94 43.65 63.82
C ALA A 196 -56.49 43.56 65.26
N ARG A 197 -56.60 42.35 65.82
CA ARG A 197 -56.98 42.14 67.22
C ARG A 197 -55.95 42.69 68.21
N MET A 198 -54.65 42.69 67.86
CA MET A 198 -53.61 43.27 68.71
C MET A 198 -53.62 44.79 68.65
N LYS A 199 -53.84 45.45 67.50
CA LYS A 199 -54.08 46.90 67.46
C LYS A 199 -55.31 47.30 68.29
N TYR A 200 -56.38 46.50 68.27
CA TYR A 200 -57.54 46.71 69.14
C TYR A 200 -57.21 46.47 70.62
N LYS A 201 -56.42 45.44 70.94
CA LYS A 201 -55.89 45.22 72.31
C LYS A 201 -54.82 46.23 72.73
N GLU A 202 -54.11 46.87 71.81
CA GLU A 202 -53.16 47.95 72.04
C GLU A 202 -53.92 49.24 72.31
N PHE A 203 -55.05 49.49 71.63
CA PHE A 203 -55.97 50.56 72.00
C PHE A 203 -56.59 50.33 73.39
N LEU A 204 -57.17 49.14 73.64
CA LEU A 204 -57.69 48.78 74.96
C LEU A 204 -56.60 48.76 76.04
N SER A 205 -55.38 48.33 75.71
CA SER A 205 -54.25 48.35 76.64
C SER A 205 -53.57 49.72 76.72
N ALA A 206 -53.81 50.65 75.80
CA ALA A 206 -53.42 52.06 75.94
C ALA A 206 -54.44 52.79 76.82
N VAL A 207 -55.72 52.42 76.78
CA VAL A 207 -56.71 52.79 77.80
C VAL A 207 -56.32 52.18 79.15
N SER A 208 -56.07 50.87 79.22
CA SER A 208 -55.67 50.18 80.46
C SER A 208 -54.22 50.45 80.91
N VAL A 209 -53.39 51.13 80.11
CA VAL A 209 -52.06 51.63 80.52
C VAL A 209 -52.05 53.15 80.63
N LEU A 210 -53.04 53.89 80.14
CA LEU A 210 -53.35 55.21 80.70
C LEU A 210 -53.78 55.01 82.16
N GLU A 211 -54.77 54.15 82.38
CA GLU A 211 -55.18 53.62 83.69
C GLU A 211 -53.99 53.07 84.50
N LYS A 212 -53.17 52.16 83.94
CA LYS A 212 -52.03 51.57 84.69
C LYS A 212 -50.74 52.39 84.67
N LEU A 213 -50.66 53.55 84.01
CA LEU A 213 -49.54 54.49 84.10
C LEU A 213 -49.86 55.64 85.04
N ILE A 214 -51.13 56.05 85.11
CA ILE A 214 -51.74 56.70 86.29
C ILE A 214 -51.41 55.87 87.56
N LEU A 215 -51.27 54.55 87.44
CA LEU A 215 -50.79 53.65 88.50
C LEU A 215 -49.28 53.24 88.43
N ARG A 216 -48.41 53.66 87.47
CA ARG A 216 -47.03 53.07 87.33
C ARG A 216 -45.80 53.79 86.66
N TRP A 217 -45.87 54.61 85.58
CA TRP A 217 -44.70 55.40 84.99
C TRP A 217 -43.31 54.58 84.53
N ARG A 218 -42.97 53.90 83.29
CA ARG A 218 -41.65 53.04 82.83
C ARG A 218 -40.98 52.71 81.29
N ARG A 219 -40.34 51.51 80.80
CA ARG A 219 -39.10 51.12 79.81
C ARG A 219 -39.10 50.29 78.33
N ARG A 220 -37.95 49.81 77.56
CA ARG A 220 -37.73 49.18 76.08
C ARG A 220 -36.40 48.27 75.55
N GLY A 221 -36.19 47.64 74.28
CA GLY A 221 -34.90 46.96 73.56
C GLY A 221 -34.85 46.04 72.15
N VAL A 222 -33.70 45.67 71.34
CA VAL A 222 -33.52 44.84 69.95
C VAL A 222 -32.10 44.18 69.32
N GLY A 223 -31.93 43.38 68.13
CA GLY A 223 -30.64 42.94 67.28
C GLY A 223 -30.52 41.77 66.06
N LEU A 224 -29.45 41.57 65.11
CA LEU A 224 -29.23 40.44 63.96
C LEU A 224 -27.86 40.20 63.00
N ARG A 225 -27.65 39.16 62.02
CA ARG A 225 -26.45 38.72 61.04
C ARG A 225 -26.73 37.88 59.63
N GLY A 226 -25.97 37.24 58.59
CA GLY A 226 -24.59 36.63 58.08
C GLY A 226 -24.36 36.09 56.50
N PHE A 227 -23.33 35.25 55.97
CA PHE A 227 -22.88 34.98 54.46
C PHE A 227 -22.06 33.62 53.88
N LEU A 228 -21.62 33.37 52.54
CA LEU A 228 -20.94 32.11 51.83
C LEU A 228 -20.06 32.09 50.39
N ARG A 229 -19.61 30.95 49.67
CA ARG A 229 -18.62 30.78 48.41
C ARG A 229 -18.70 29.58 47.28
N LYS A 230 -17.74 29.35 46.25
CA LYS A 230 -17.59 28.37 45.01
C LYS A 230 -16.06 28.05 44.48
N SER A 231 -15.42 27.36 43.42
CA SER A 231 -15.48 26.28 42.27
C SER A 231 -14.10 26.09 41.39
N ASP A 232 -13.72 25.47 40.17
CA ASP A 232 -14.08 24.70 38.83
C ASP A 232 -12.82 23.78 38.22
N LEU A 233 -12.36 23.19 37.01
CA LEU A 233 -12.39 23.07 35.44
C LEU A 233 -11.68 21.76 34.70
N ALA A 234 -11.47 21.55 33.31
CA ALA A 234 -10.80 20.36 32.50
C ALA A 234 -10.37 20.45 30.90
N ASP A 235 -9.73 19.44 30.13
CA ASP A 235 -9.08 19.47 28.68
C ASP A 235 -8.78 18.14 27.71
N GLU A 236 -8.23 18.14 26.39
CA GLU A 236 -8.02 17.01 25.26
C GLU A 236 -6.68 16.99 24.27
N GLY A 237 -6.19 16.33 23.09
CA GLY A 237 -6.39 15.46 21.76
C GLY A 237 -5.06 14.76 21.05
N GLU A 238 -4.62 14.26 19.77
CA GLU A 238 -4.91 13.96 18.23
C GLU A 238 -3.84 13.01 17.32
N GLU A 239 -3.79 12.80 15.91
CA GLU A 239 -3.04 11.73 14.95
C GLU A 239 -2.32 12.13 13.50
N GLU A 240 -1.79 11.49 12.31
CA GLU A 240 -1.64 10.21 11.37
C GLU A 240 -0.45 10.07 10.17
N ASP A 241 -0.41 9.27 8.98
CA ASP A 241 0.76 8.95 7.92
C ASP A 241 0.52 8.48 6.36
N ILE A 242 1.39 8.80 5.32
CA ILE A 242 1.27 8.42 3.82
C ILE A 242 2.59 8.30 2.93
N ILE A 243 3.05 7.10 2.47
CA ILE A 243 4.13 6.94 1.39
C ILE A 243 3.97 5.77 0.35
N LYS A 244 3.17 4.72 0.58
CA LYS A 244 3.43 3.35 0.02
C LYS A 244 3.23 3.04 -1.49
N VAL A 245 2.69 3.92 -2.34
CA VAL A 245 2.07 3.50 -3.63
C VAL A 245 3.04 3.38 -4.83
N PHE A 246 4.02 4.27 -4.96
CA PHE A 246 4.69 4.57 -6.25
C PHE A 246 5.64 3.52 -6.86
N ARG A 247 5.80 2.32 -6.26
CA ARG A 247 6.86 1.36 -6.69
C ARG A 247 6.38 0.14 -7.50
N LYS A 248 5.08 -0.10 -7.66
CA LYS A 248 4.59 -1.26 -8.45
C LYS A 248 4.44 -1.00 -9.95
N GLN A 249 3.87 0.15 -10.32
CA GLN A 249 3.43 0.46 -11.69
C GLN A 249 4.56 0.60 -12.74
N LYS A 250 5.84 0.59 -12.32
CA LYS A 250 7.02 0.87 -13.17
C LYS A 250 7.54 -0.35 -13.94
N VAL A 251 7.41 -1.57 -13.40
CA VAL A 251 8.04 -2.77 -14.00
C VAL A 251 7.18 -3.34 -15.13
N ASP A 252 5.87 -3.45 -14.91
CA ASP A 252 4.93 -4.07 -15.87
C ASP A 252 4.91 -3.29 -17.20
N ALA A 253 4.86 -1.96 -17.14
CA ALA A 253 4.84 -1.09 -18.31
C ALA A 253 6.09 -1.22 -19.22
N ALA A 254 7.26 -1.54 -18.66
CA ALA A 254 8.48 -1.74 -19.44
C ALA A 254 8.47 -3.06 -20.23
N LEU A 255 7.85 -4.10 -19.66
CA LEU A 255 7.70 -5.42 -20.30
C LEU A 255 6.68 -5.37 -21.44
N GLU A 256 5.55 -4.69 -21.24
CA GLU A 256 4.52 -4.52 -22.28
C GLU A 256 5.09 -3.76 -23.49
N GLN A 257 5.83 -2.66 -23.28
CA GLN A 257 6.48 -1.93 -24.36
C GLN A 257 7.53 -2.76 -25.12
N ALA A 258 8.25 -3.68 -24.46
CA ALA A 258 9.16 -4.59 -25.15
C ALA A 258 8.39 -5.55 -26.07
N PHE A 259 7.28 -6.12 -25.59
CA PHE A 259 6.44 -7.01 -26.38
C PHE A 259 5.80 -6.29 -27.58
N SER A 260 5.31 -5.06 -27.43
CA SER A 260 4.78 -4.26 -28.54
C SER A 260 5.79 -4.04 -29.68
N ARG A 261 7.09 -3.92 -29.37
CA ARG A 261 8.14 -3.77 -30.40
C ARG A 261 8.30 -5.05 -31.22
N VAL A 262 8.28 -6.23 -30.58
CA VAL A 262 8.32 -7.53 -31.28
C VAL A 262 7.09 -7.72 -32.18
N LEU A 263 5.91 -7.27 -31.76
CA LEU A 263 4.70 -7.28 -32.62
C LEU A 263 4.84 -6.37 -33.84
N SER A 264 5.26 -5.10 -33.65
CA SER A 264 5.39 -4.10 -34.75
C SER A 264 6.34 -4.51 -35.88
N MET A 265 7.30 -5.39 -35.58
CA MET A 265 8.21 -5.98 -36.55
C MET A 265 7.50 -6.93 -37.53
N VAL A 266 6.46 -7.64 -37.09
CA VAL A 266 5.77 -8.66 -37.92
C VAL A 266 4.83 -8.02 -38.94
N GLU A 267 4.38 -6.79 -38.71
CA GLU A 267 3.43 -6.10 -39.59
C GLU A 267 4.04 -5.73 -40.96
N SER A 268 5.35 -5.46 -41.02
CA SER A 268 6.02 -4.93 -42.23
C SER A 268 7.07 -5.91 -42.80
N PRO A 269 7.01 -6.28 -44.09
CA PRO A 269 7.96 -7.23 -44.68
C PRO A 269 9.42 -6.75 -44.61
N ARG A 270 9.66 -5.44 -44.79
CA ARG A 270 10.98 -4.81 -44.62
C ARG A 270 11.55 -4.99 -43.20
N SER A 271 10.68 -5.08 -42.19
CA SER A 271 11.07 -5.30 -40.79
C SER A 271 11.35 -6.79 -40.52
N ARG A 272 10.55 -7.71 -41.09
CA ARG A 272 10.84 -9.16 -41.06
C ARG A 272 12.19 -9.49 -41.69
N GLN A 273 12.50 -8.89 -42.84
CA GLN A 273 13.78 -9.07 -43.54
C GLN A 273 14.96 -8.46 -42.75
N GLN A 274 14.79 -7.30 -42.11
CA GLN A 274 15.80 -6.74 -41.19
C GLN A 274 16.09 -7.68 -40.01
N TYR A 275 15.04 -8.23 -39.39
CA TYR A 275 15.14 -9.18 -38.28
C TYR A 275 15.85 -10.47 -38.69
N ARG A 276 15.48 -11.02 -39.85
CA ARG A 276 16.09 -12.23 -40.41
C ARG A 276 17.59 -12.05 -40.69
N ARG A 277 18.00 -10.93 -41.29
CA ARG A 277 19.44 -10.63 -41.49
C ARG A 277 20.21 -10.48 -40.17
N MET A 278 19.53 -10.06 -39.09
CA MET A 278 20.10 -10.02 -37.75
C MET A 278 20.29 -11.45 -37.20
N LEU A 279 19.26 -12.32 -37.29
CA LEU A 279 19.35 -13.74 -36.95
C LEU A 279 20.50 -14.45 -37.67
N GLU A 280 20.56 -14.31 -39.00
CA GLU A 280 21.57 -14.96 -39.84
C GLU A 280 22.99 -14.54 -39.44
N TRP A 281 23.22 -13.23 -39.22
CA TRP A 281 24.51 -12.72 -38.75
C TRP A 281 24.83 -13.14 -37.30
N TYR A 282 23.85 -13.17 -36.40
CA TYR A 282 24.06 -13.62 -35.02
C TYR A 282 24.47 -15.10 -34.98
N CYS A 283 23.79 -15.96 -35.74
CA CYS A 283 24.13 -17.38 -35.81
C CYS A 283 25.50 -17.61 -36.49
N GLN A 284 25.90 -16.78 -37.47
CA GLN A 284 27.24 -16.82 -38.06
C GLN A 284 28.32 -16.48 -37.02
N VAL A 285 28.24 -15.30 -36.38
CA VAL A 285 29.26 -14.89 -35.38
C VAL A 285 29.30 -15.85 -34.20
N LYS A 286 28.16 -16.37 -33.75
CA LYS A 286 28.12 -17.34 -32.63
C LYS A 286 28.76 -18.68 -32.98
N ALA A 287 28.62 -19.14 -34.23
CA ALA A 287 29.32 -20.33 -34.70
C ALA A 287 30.83 -20.08 -34.87
N GLU A 288 31.22 -18.88 -35.31
CA GLU A 288 32.62 -18.45 -35.37
C GLU A 288 33.24 -18.41 -33.96
N GLU A 289 32.59 -17.77 -32.98
CA GLU A 289 33.02 -17.74 -31.57
C GLU A 289 33.18 -19.15 -30.98
N GLN A 290 32.20 -20.05 -31.19
CA GLN A 290 32.30 -21.45 -30.76
C GLN A 290 33.46 -22.19 -31.44
N SER A 291 33.70 -21.97 -32.74
CA SER A 291 34.84 -22.59 -33.45
C SER A 291 36.20 -22.08 -32.98
N VAL A 292 36.28 -20.84 -32.48
CA VAL A 292 37.49 -20.28 -31.87
C VAL A 292 37.69 -20.83 -30.45
N GLU A 293 36.61 -20.94 -29.67
CA GLU A 293 36.64 -21.51 -28.31
C GLU A 293 37.00 -23.01 -28.33
N GLU A 294 36.60 -23.77 -29.36
CA GLU A 294 37.06 -25.15 -29.63
C GLU A 294 38.49 -25.23 -30.20
N ALA A 295 39.03 -24.15 -30.78
CA ALA A 295 40.40 -24.11 -31.31
C ALA A 295 41.45 -23.76 -30.25
N ILE A 296 41.09 -23.00 -29.22
CA ILE A 296 41.98 -22.61 -28.11
C ILE A 296 42.62 -23.83 -27.40
N PRO A 297 41.88 -24.92 -27.07
CA PRO A 297 42.48 -26.16 -26.55
C PRO A 297 43.56 -26.74 -27.48
N ARG A 298 43.30 -26.81 -28.79
CA ARG A 298 44.23 -27.41 -29.75
C ARG A 298 45.53 -26.61 -29.92
N LEU A 299 45.52 -25.32 -29.62
CA LEU A 299 46.73 -24.48 -29.57
C LEU A 299 47.47 -24.60 -28.24
N ARG A 300 46.80 -24.97 -27.15
CA ARG A 300 47.42 -25.30 -25.86
C ARG A 300 48.12 -26.66 -25.90
N ASP A 301 47.47 -27.68 -26.46
CA ASP A 301 48.06 -29.01 -26.67
C ASP A 301 49.37 -28.93 -27.49
N TYR A 302 49.46 -27.99 -28.43
CA TYR A 302 50.64 -27.74 -29.26
C TYR A 302 51.75 -26.93 -28.56
N PHE A 303 51.48 -26.31 -27.41
CA PHE A 303 52.46 -25.54 -26.64
C PHE A 303 53.05 -26.40 -25.51
N GLU A 304 52.19 -27.16 -24.82
CA GLU A 304 52.61 -28.08 -23.75
C GLU A 304 53.53 -29.20 -24.30
N LEU A 305 53.37 -29.62 -25.57
CA LEU A 305 54.28 -30.55 -26.27
C LEU A 305 55.67 -30.00 -26.65
N VAL A 306 55.98 -28.73 -26.37
CA VAL A 306 57.28 -28.11 -26.71
C VAL A 306 58.12 -27.78 -25.47
N GLU A 307 57.51 -27.65 -24.29
CA GLU A 307 58.23 -27.26 -23.07
C GLU A 307 58.86 -28.46 -22.31
N ASP A 308 58.35 -29.69 -22.49
CA ASP A 308 58.80 -30.87 -21.71
C ASP A 308 60.21 -31.40 -22.10
N ASP A 309 60.56 -31.42 -23.39
CA ASP A 309 61.81 -32.07 -23.88
C ASP A 309 63.09 -31.27 -23.58
N GLU A 310 63.02 -29.93 -23.53
CA GLU A 310 64.20 -29.06 -23.34
C GLU A 310 64.50 -28.77 -21.86
N PHE A 311 63.48 -28.78 -20.98
CA PHE A 311 63.66 -28.44 -19.56
C PHE A 311 64.28 -29.60 -18.74
N LEU A 312 64.03 -30.85 -19.13
CA LEU A 312 64.53 -32.02 -18.41
C LEU A 312 66.05 -32.25 -18.58
N GLN A 313 66.66 -31.81 -19.68
CA GLN A 313 68.13 -31.92 -19.86
C GLN A 313 68.94 -30.97 -18.96
N TRP A 314 68.32 -29.90 -18.43
CA TRP A 314 69.04 -28.89 -17.65
C TRP A 314 69.20 -29.24 -16.17
N LEU A 315 68.29 -30.04 -15.61
CA LEU A 315 68.25 -30.37 -14.18
C LEU A 315 69.20 -31.50 -13.74
N GLU A 316 69.80 -32.24 -14.68
CA GLU A 316 70.66 -33.40 -14.36
C GLU A 316 72.16 -33.06 -14.25
N GLN A 317 72.56 -31.78 -14.39
CA GLN A 317 73.98 -31.36 -14.40
C GLN A 317 74.50 -30.74 -13.08
N ASP A 318 73.65 -30.19 -12.22
CA ASP A 318 74.06 -29.41 -11.03
C ASP A 318 73.78 -30.17 -9.70
N GLN A 319 74.47 -31.30 -9.48
CA GLN A 319 74.65 -31.89 -8.15
C GLN A 319 76.11 -32.27 -7.88
N PHE A 320 76.86 -31.34 -7.27
CA PHE A 320 78.17 -31.54 -6.64
C PHE A 320 78.35 -30.61 -5.43
#